data_AF-A0A2E0QI85-F1
#
_entry.id   AF-A0A2E0QI85-F1
#
_cell.length_a   1.000
_cell.length_b   1.000
_cell.length_c   1.000
_cell.angle_alpha   90.00
_cell.angle_beta   90.00
_cell.angle_gamma   90.00
#
_symmetry.space_group_name_H-M   'P 1'
#
loop_
_entity.id
_entity.type
_entity.pdbx_description
1 polymer ?
#
loop_
_entity_poly.entity_id
_entity_poly.type
_entity_poly.pdbx_seq_one_letter_code
_entity_poly.pdbx_strand_id
1 'polypeptide(L)'
;MFWLPEENQKVFVDEHILHPDGETIINIIEGSSSPEQQDNYIPKVVQVQLTIDNYVIWNNVDSTPHTVTPDSHDRDEITDPFSGEFGSTGVIMPGESYEFLFTDAPPNGAWVIEYHCDPHPWMVGIVEVTKSRF
;
A
#
# COMPACT_ATOMS: atom_id res chain seq x y z
N MET A 1 18.54 -14.12 -34.94
CA MET A 1 17.66 -15.00 -34.14
C MET A 1 17.53 -14.30 -32.80
N PHE A 2 16.41 -13.63 -32.56
CA PHE A 2 16.15 -12.98 -31.27
C PHE A 2 15.53 -14.04 -30.35
N TRP A 3 16.20 -14.29 -29.23
CA TRP A 3 15.73 -15.14 -28.16
C TRP A 3 15.41 -14.19 -27.00
N LEU A 4 14.14 -14.05 -26.63
CA LEU A 4 13.69 -13.28 -25.46
C LEU A 4 13.09 -14.28 -24.46
N PRO A 5 13.84 -14.77 -23.47
CA PRO A 5 13.31 -15.74 -22.52
C PRO A 5 12.70 -15.17 -21.25
N GLU A 6 12.66 -13.85 -21.08
CA GLU A 6 12.40 -13.27 -19.77
C GLU A 6 10.91 -13.18 -19.38
N GLU A 7 9.96 -13.40 -20.29
CA GLU A 7 8.52 -13.22 -19.99
C GLU A 7 7.87 -14.36 -19.17
N ASN A 8 8.58 -15.43 -18.82
CA ASN A 8 8.00 -16.59 -18.10
C ASN A 8 8.70 -16.96 -16.79
N GLN A 9 9.49 -16.07 -16.21
CA GLN A 9 9.95 -16.29 -14.84
C GLN A 9 8.80 -15.91 -13.90
N LYS A 10 7.97 -16.88 -13.51
CA LYS A 10 7.02 -16.70 -12.42
C LYS A 10 7.80 -16.11 -11.24
N VAL A 11 7.42 -14.91 -10.82
CA VAL A 11 7.94 -14.32 -9.58
C VAL A 11 7.65 -15.34 -8.48
N PHE A 12 8.71 -15.89 -7.89
CA PHE A 12 8.59 -16.80 -6.77
C PHE A 12 8.53 -15.95 -5.51
N VAL A 13 7.35 -15.83 -4.92
CA VAL A 13 7.13 -15.22 -3.61
C VAL A 13 6.98 -16.33 -2.58
N ASP A 14 7.56 -16.16 -1.40
CA ASP A 14 7.41 -17.12 -0.30
C ASP A 14 5.94 -17.22 0.12
N GLU A 15 5.46 -18.45 0.36
CA GLU A 15 4.07 -18.71 0.73
C GLU A 15 3.65 -17.94 2.00
N HIS A 16 4.56 -17.75 2.97
CA HIS A 16 4.26 -17.00 4.20
C HIS A 16 4.14 -15.49 3.95
N ILE A 17 4.70 -14.97 2.86
CA ILE A 17 4.49 -13.58 2.45
C ILE A 17 3.11 -13.44 1.79
N LEU A 18 2.69 -14.46 1.03
CA LEU A 18 1.36 -14.51 0.41
C LEU A 18 0.24 -14.72 1.43
N HIS A 19 0.56 -15.32 2.57
CA HIS A 19 -0.34 -15.61 3.67
C HIS A 19 0.26 -15.15 5.00
N PRO A 20 0.34 -13.83 5.24
CA PRO A 20 0.89 -13.30 6.48
C PRO A 20 0.05 -13.70 7.69
N ASP A 21 0.69 -13.70 8.87
CA ASP A 21 0.05 -14.07 10.14
C ASP A 21 -1.04 -13.07 10.58
N GLY A 22 -1.02 -11.86 10.02
CA GLY A 22 -1.94 -10.77 10.32
C GLY A 22 -2.06 -9.74 9.19
N GLU A 23 -2.79 -8.67 9.50
CA GLU A 23 -3.11 -7.58 8.59
C GLU A 23 -2.90 -6.23 9.27
N THR A 24 -2.58 -5.21 8.47
CA THR A 24 -2.48 -3.81 8.91
C THR A 24 -3.69 -3.05 8.40
N ILE A 25 -4.44 -2.40 9.29
CA ILE A 25 -5.59 -1.59 8.92
C ILE A 25 -5.24 -0.11 9.06
N ILE A 26 -5.50 0.66 8.00
CA ILE A 26 -5.43 2.12 7.95
C ILE A 26 -6.84 2.63 7.75
N ASN A 27 -7.37 3.40 8.69
CA ASN A 27 -8.71 3.99 8.57
C ASN A 27 -8.60 5.39 7.96
N ILE A 28 -9.46 5.66 6.98
CA ILE A 28 -9.76 7.01 6.51
C ILE A 28 -10.93 7.50 7.36
N ILE A 29 -10.68 8.33 8.36
CA ILE A 29 -11.67 8.63 9.40
C ILE A 29 -12.62 9.78 9.02
N GLU A 30 -13.73 9.88 9.75
CA GLU A 30 -14.72 10.95 9.58
C GLU A 30 -14.07 12.34 9.55
N GLY A 31 -14.45 13.11 8.52
CA GLY A 31 -13.97 14.47 8.31
C GLY A 31 -12.62 14.57 7.60
N SER A 32 -12.05 13.46 7.11
CA SER A 32 -10.76 13.45 6.38
C SER A 32 -10.76 14.36 5.15
N SER A 33 -11.92 14.59 4.54
CA SER A 33 -12.11 15.52 3.43
C SER A 33 -11.97 17.01 3.81
N SER A 34 -11.71 17.33 5.08
CA SER A 34 -11.46 18.69 5.55
C SER A 34 -9.97 18.85 5.86
N PRO A 35 -9.32 19.95 5.43
CA PRO A 35 -7.93 20.22 5.77
C PRO A 35 -7.71 20.47 7.26
N GLU A 36 -8.76 20.75 8.03
CA GLU A 36 -8.71 20.87 9.48
C GLU A 36 -8.56 19.50 10.18
N GLN A 37 -8.94 18.40 9.52
CA GLN A 37 -8.72 17.03 10.01
C GLN A 37 -7.29 16.58 9.70
N GLN A 38 -6.40 16.81 10.66
CA GLN A 38 -5.00 16.43 10.54
C GLN A 38 -4.82 14.91 10.60
N ASP A 39 -5.65 14.18 11.35
CA ASP A 39 -5.58 12.74 11.51
C ASP A 39 -6.45 12.02 10.47
N ASN A 40 -6.12 12.15 9.18
CA ASN A 40 -6.95 11.63 8.09
C ASN A 40 -6.76 10.13 7.80
N TYR A 41 -5.56 9.70 7.41
CA TYR A 41 -5.14 8.30 7.43
C TYR A 41 -4.64 7.94 8.83
N ILE A 42 -5.24 6.93 9.47
CA ILE A 42 -4.86 6.48 10.81
C ILE A 42 -4.54 4.97 10.80
N PRO A 43 -3.28 4.57 11.05
CA PRO A 43 -2.11 5.44 11.28
C PRO A 43 -1.65 6.18 10.02
N LYS A 44 -1.03 7.35 10.17
CA LYS A 44 -0.42 8.08 9.04
C LYS A 44 0.84 7.39 8.51
N VAL A 45 1.66 6.88 9.42
CA VAL A 45 2.87 6.14 9.10
C VAL A 45 2.68 4.74 9.63
N VAL A 46 2.75 3.75 8.75
CA VAL A 46 2.73 2.35 9.13
C VAL A 46 4.05 1.69 8.76
N GLN A 47 4.53 0.85 9.66
CA GLN A 47 5.64 -0.05 9.39
C GLN A 47 5.05 -1.45 9.29
N VAL A 48 5.25 -2.08 8.13
CA VAL A 48 4.79 -3.44 7.88
C VAL A 48 5.99 -4.34 7.63
N GLN A 49 5.85 -5.58 8.06
CA GLN A 49 6.87 -6.62 7.95
C GLN A 49 6.33 -7.75 7.09
N LEU A 50 7.10 -8.11 6.06
CA LEU A 50 6.83 -9.29 5.27
C LEU A 50 6.70 -10.52 6.19
N THR A 51 5.71 -11.37 5.88
CA THR A 51 5.23 -12.54 6.63
C THR A 51 4.42 -12.27 7.90
N ILE A 52 4.35 -11.03 8.38
CA ILE A 52 3.68 -10.70 9.65
C ILE A 52 2.38 -9.94 9.36
N ASP A 53 2.47 -8.77 8.73
CA ASP A 53 1.35 -7.83 8.59
C ASP A 53 1.40 -7.04 7.27
N ASN A 54 2.06 -7.61 6.25
CA ASN A 54 2.23 -7.04 4.91
C ASN A 54 0.95 -7.05 4.04
N TYR A 55 -0.17 -7.52 4.57
CA TYR A 55 -1.49 -7.30 3.98
C TYR A 55 -2.11 -6.03 4.57
N VAL A 56 -2.20 -4.98 3.76
CA VAL A 56 -2.62 -3.65 4.22
C VAL A 56 -3.98 -3.29 3.64
N ILE A 57 -4.89 -2.85 4.51
CA ILE A 57 -6.27 -2.51 4.19
C ILE A 57 -6.52 -1.05 4.54
N TRP A 58 -6.85 -0.25 3.54
CA TRP A 58 -7.36 1.12 3.71
C TRP A 58 -8.87 1.08 3.77
N ASN A 59 -9.43 1.27 4.96
CA ASN A 59 -10.86 1.23 5.21
C ASN A 59 -11.45 2.64 5.25
N ASN A 60 -12.42 2.93 4.39
CA ASN A 60 -13.07 4.23 4.39
C ASN A 60 -14.23 4.26 5.40
N VAL A 61 -13.97 4.81 6.59
CA VAL A 61 -15.00 5.04 7.62
C VAL A 61 -15.49 6.49 7.65
N ASP A 62 -15.05 7.31 6.70
CA ASP A 62 -15.58 8.64 6.42
C ASP A 62 -16.85 8.54 5.56
N SER A 63 -17.64 9.61 5.54
CA SER A 63 -18.82 9.74 4.68
C SER A 63 -18.50 10.24 3.26
N THR A 64 -17.23 10.56 2.99
CA THR A 64 -16.75 11.08 1.70
C THR A 64 -15.93 10.02 0.95
N PRO A 65 -16.02 9.89 -0.39
CA PRO A 65 -15.13 9.03 -1.16
C PRO A 65 -13.68 9.53 -1.14
N HIS A 66 -12.73 8.60 -1.06
CA HIS A 66 -11.29 8.89 -0.98
C HIS A 66 -10.48 7.99 -1.93
N THR A 67 -9.20 8.27 -2.13
CA THR A 67 -8.28 7.41 -2.89
C THR A 67 -7.05 7.12 -2.05
N VAL A 68 -6.26 6.13 -2.48
CA VAL A 68 -4.88 5.91 -2.04
C VAL A 68 -4.04 6.00 -3.30
N THR A 69 -3.33 7.11 -3.49
CA THR A 69 -2.60 7.41 -4.72
C THR A 69 -1.12 7.59 -4.37
N PRO A 70 -0.18 6.80 -4.93
CA PRO A 70 1.24 7.01 -4.67
C PRO A 70 1.68 8.39 -5.15
N ASP A 71 2.60 9.00 -4.41
CA ASP A 71 3.20 10.28 -4.79
C ASP A 71 4.26 10.10 -5.90
N SER A 72 4.91 8.92 -5.95
CA SER A 72 5.84 8.59 -7.02
C SER A 72 5.10 8.16 -8.30
N HIS A 73 5.65 8.60 -9.44
CA HIS A 73 5.22 8.16 -10.77
C HIS A 73 6.19 7.14 -11.39
N ASP A 74 7.27 6.80 -10.69
CA ASP A 74 8.19 5.77 -11.15
C ASP A 74 7.59 4.39 -10.89
N ARG A 75 7.34 3.65 -11.97
CA ARG A 75 6.74 2.30 -11.88
C ARG A 75 7.64 1.34 -11.11
N ASP A 76 8.95 1.53 -11.14
CA ASP A 76 9.88 0.68 -10.39
C ASP A 76 9.78 0.92 -8.87
N GLU A 77 9.27 2.09 -8.45
CA GLU A 77 9.09 2.45 -7.03
C GLU A 77 7.71 2.09 -6.47
N ILE A 78 6.71 1.85 -7.33
CA ILE A 78 5.31 1.60 -6.92
C ILE A 78 4.78 0.23 -7.37
N THR A 79 5.52 -0.53 -8.18
CA THR A 79 5.07 -1.85 -8.64
C THR A 79 5.58 -2.93 -7.71
N ASP A 80 4.66 -3.57 -6.99
CA ASP A 80 4.93 -4.82 -6.31
C ASP A 80 5.03 -5.96 -7.34
N PRO A 81 6.04 -6.84 -7.25
CA PRO A 81 6.28 -7.85 -8.28
C PRO A 81 5.18 -8.93 -8.36
N PHE A 82 4.32 -9.05 -7.34
CA PHE A 82 3.19 -9.98 -7.34
C PHE A 82 1.84 -9.26 -7.44
N SER A 83 1.62 -8.24 -6.62
CA SER A 83 0.34 -7.52 -6.53
C SER A 83 0.14 -6.46 -7.61
N GLY A 84 1.21 -6.10 -8.33
CA GLY A 84 1.17 -5.09 -9.39
C GLY A 84 1.35 -3.67 -8.85
N GLU A 85 0.84 -2.68 -9.60
CA GLU A 85 0.99 -1.27 -9.24
C GLU A 85 0.20 -0.93 -7.97
N PHE A 86 0.88 -0.30 -7.01
CA PHE A 86 0.26 0.25 -5.82
C PHE A 86 -0.58 1.48 -6.15
N GLY A 87 -1.80 1.49 -5.64
CA GLY A 87 -2.73 2.60 -5.71
C GLY A 87 -4.16 2.10 -5.93
N SER A 88 -5.13 2.72 -5.28
CA SER A 88 -6.54 2.38 -5.49
C SER A 88 -6.90 2.65 -6.95
N THR A 89 -7.44 1.66 -7.67
CA THR A 89 -7.82 1.79 -9.09
C THR A 89 -8.97 2.77 -9.36
N GLY A 90 -9.60 3.27 -8.29
CA GLY A 90 -10.69 4.23 -8.30
C GLY A 90 -10.92 4.77 -6.89
N VAL A 91 -12.05 5.47 -6.70
CA VAL A 91 -12.44 5.95 -5.37
C VAL A 91 -12.87 4.79 -4.47
N ILE A 92 -12.46 4.84 -3.22
CA ILE A 92 -12.91 4.01 -2.11
C ILE A 92 -14.17 4.66 -1.56
N MET A 93 -15.33 4.06 -1.80
CA MET A 93 -16.60 4.61 -1.33
C MET A 93 -16.74 4.47 0.19
N PRO A 94 -17.61 5.26 0.84
CA PRO A 94 -17.90 5.09 2.27
C PRO A 94 -18.30 3.65 2.61
N GLY A 95 -17.62 3.06 3.59
CA GLY A 95 -17.80 1.67 4.02
C GLY A 95 -17.13 0.62 3.13
N GLU A 96 -16.44 1.02 2.06
CA GLU A 96 -15.61 0.13 1.24
C GLU A 96 -14.13 0.23 1.64
N SER A 97 -13.29 -0.62 1.05
CA SER A 97 -11.87 -0.68 1.33
C SER A 97 -11.04 -0.87 0.07
N TYR A 98 -9.80 -0.41 0.13
CA TYR A 98 -8.73 -0.77 -0.81
C TYR A 98 -7.74 -1.68 -0.08
N GLU A 99 -7.31 -2.75 -0.73
CA GLU A 99 -6.46 -3.78 -0.15
C GLU A 99 -5.23 -3.96 -1.02
N PHE A 100 -4.06 -4.09 -0.39
CA PHE A 100 -2.81 -4.34 -1.10
C PHE A 100 -1.91 -5.26 -0.30
N LEU A 101 -1.35 -6.27 -0.99
CA LEU A 101 -0.40 -7.20 -0.41
C LEU A 101 1.01 -6.80 -0.87
N PHE A 102 1.84 -6.34 0.06
CA PHE A 102 3.25 -6.09 -0.24
C PHE A 102 4.02 -7.41 -0.19
N THR A 103 4.78 -7.71 -1.24
CA THR A 103 5.51 -8.98 -1.38
C THR A 103 7.01 -8.83 -1.54
N ASP A 104 7.50 -7.60 -1.68
CA ASP A 104 8.93 -7.30 -1.72
C ASP A 104 9.35 -6.21 -0.73
N ALA A 105 10.63 -6.23 -0.39
CA ALA A 105 11.29 -5.25 0.44
C ALA A 105 12.82 -5.33 0.22
N PRO A 106 13.57 -4.24 0.40
CA PRO A 106 15.02 -4.29 0.33
C PRO A 106 15.60 -5.23 1.41
N PRO A 107 16.76 -5.86 1.16
CA PRO A 107 17.40 -6.75 2.14
C PRO A 107 17.80 -6.04 3.44
N ASN A 108 18.05 -4.73 3.37
CA ASN A 108 18.31 -3.87 4.52
C ASN A 108 17.54 -2.56 4.35
N GLY A 109 16.89 -2.09 5.42
CA GLY A 109 16.07 -0.88 5.40
C GLY A 109 14.60 -1.18 5.09
N ALA A 110 13.91 -0.18 4.55
CA ALA A 110 12.50 -0.25 4.18
C ALA A 110 12.31 0.20 2.73
N TRP A 111 11.34 -0.40 2.04
CA TRP A 111 10.73 0.22 0.87
C TRP A 111 9.70 1.23 1.40
N VAL A 112 9.93 2.51 1.14
CA VAL A 112 9.10 3.60 1.65
C VAL A 112 8.23 4.12 0.52
N ILE A 113 6.90 4.11 0.73
CA ILE A 113 5.92 4.59 -0.23
C ILE A 113 5.13 5.72 0.45
N GLU A 114 5.28 6.93 -0.07
CA GLU A 114 4.46 8.08 0.27
C GLU A 114 3.24 8.12 -0.66
N TYR A 115 2.08 8.46 -0.11
CA TYR A 115 0.82 8.49 -0.84
C TYR A 115 -0.12 9.57 -0.31
N HIS A 116 -1.05 9.98 -1.16
CA HIS A 116 -2.08 10.96 -0.85
C HIS A 116 -3.47 10.55 -1.32
N CYS A 117 -4.47 11.36 -0.98
CA CYS A 117 -5.82 11.32 -1.56
C CYS A 117 -5.93 12.36 -2.68
N ASP A 118 -6.21 11.96 -3.93
CA ASP A 118 -6.24 12.86 -5.09
C ASP A 118 -7.23 14.04 -4.92
N PRO A 119 -8.49 13.82 -4.46
CA PRO A 119 -9.43 14.92 -4.24
C PRO A 119 -9.08 15.79 -3.02
N HIS A 120 -8.25 15.27 -2.10
CA HIS A 120 -7.93 15.88 -0.81
C HIS A 120 -6.41 15.84 -0.52
N PRO A 121 -5.56 16.58 -1.27
CA PRO A 121 -4.11 16.36 -1.25
C PRO A 121 -3.38 16.64 0.08
N TRP A 122 -4.05 17.24 1.07
CA TRP A 122 -3.52 17.37 2.44
C TRP A 122 -3.57 16.04 3.22
N MET A 123 -4.34 15.07 2.73
CA MET A 123 -4.34 13.72 3.27
C MET A 123 -3.11 12.99 2.74
N VAL A 124 -2.12 12.81 3.60
CA VAL A 124 -0.86 12.12 3.28
C VAL A 124 -0.60 11.00 4.28
N GLY A 125 -0.05 9.91 3.76
CA GLY A 125 0.38 8.75 4.53
C GLY A 125 1.67 8.14 3.99
N ILE A 126 2.27 7.27 4.79
CA ILE A 126 3.53 6.58 4.49
C ILE A 126 3.37 5.10 4.87
N VAL A 127 3.74 4.20 3.95
CA VAL A 127 3.96 2.78 4.25
C VAL A 127 5.46 2.51 4.18
N GLU A 128 6.02 1.90 5.23
CA GLU A 128 7.39 1.41 5.27
C GLU A 128 7.38 -0.12 5.31
N VAL A 129 7.74 -0.77 4.20
CA VAL A 129 7.75 -2.24 4.07
C VAL A 129 9.15 -2.77 4.35
N THR A 130 9.26 -3.70 5.29
CA THR A 130 10.54 -4.29 5.71
C THR A 130 10.49 -5.81 5.67
N LYS A 131 11.66 -6.47 5.57
CA LYS A 131 11.75 -7.91 5.83
C LYS A 131 11.74 -8.18 7.33
N SER A 132 11.00 -9.20 7.75
CA SER A 132 11.15 -9.75 9.10
C SER A 132 12.60 -10.15 9.35
N ARG A 133 13.18 -9.65 10.45
CA ARG A 133 14.53 -10.02 10.88
C ARG A 133 14.42 -11.24 11.79
N PHE A 134 14.81 -12.41 11.27
CA PHE A 134 15.06 -13.61 12.08
C PHE A 134 16.53 -13.66 12.52
#